data_AF-A0A0N0XVF2-F1
#
_entry.id   AF-A0A0N0XVF2-F1
#
_cell.length_a   1.000
_cell.length_b   1.000
_cell.length_c   1.000
_cell.angle_alpha   90.00
_cell.angle_beta   90.00
_cell.angle_gamma   90.00
#
_symmetry.space_group_name_H-M   'P 1'
#
loop_
_entity.id
_entity.type
_entity.pdbx_description
1 polymer ?
#
loop_
_entity_poly.entity_id
_entity_poly.type
_entity_poly.pdbx_seq_one_letter_code
_entity_poly.pdbx_strand_id
1 'polypeptide(L)'
;MEILDEARDRSAWSAAVLLSLVSGAIGMLSVDAFRQQWSAGGALALKVAGLAEAGVLVASLALGSVTHAIARTLGGSGRFAPTASLFIVLFWVTDLPRLAIVAWLPTDATFVQAATYATWGFGYVLAVLLIRGQHHLPTLKSAAAVSVQMLAALALLKLGPVR
;
A
#
# COMPACT_ATOMS: atom_id res chain seq x y z
N MET A 1 0.69 0.00 -30.16
CA MET A 1 1.38 -0.17 -28.86
C MET A 1 0.86 0.85 -27.86
N GLU A 2 0.91 2.14 -28.17
CA GLU A 2 0.47 3.22 -27.25
C GLU A 2 -0.94 3.07 -26.68
N ILE A 3 -1.94 2.72 -27.50
CA ILE A 3 -3.33 2.51 -27.04
C ILE A 3 -3.45 1.34 -26.05
N LEU A 4 -2.66 0.28 -26.23
CA LEU A 4 -2.66 -0.88 -25.34
C LEU A 4 -2.00 -0.53 -24.00
N ASP A 5 -0.95 0.29 -24.03
CA ASP A 5 -0.27 0.77 -22.82
C ASP A 5 -1.19 1.71 -22.00
N GLU A 6 -1.94 2.59 -22.66
CA GLU A 6 -2.92 3.45 -21.98
C GLU A 6 -4.07 2.66 -21.37
N ALA A 7 -4.62 1.67 -22.08
CA ALA A 7 -5.67 0.81 -21.56
C ALA A 7 -5.18 0.01 -20.34
N ARG A 8 -3.94 -0.48 -20.40
CA ARG A 8 -3.28 -1.18 -19.27
C ARG A 8 -3.08 -0.24 -18.08
N ASP A 9 -2.53 0.95 -18.29
CA ASP A 9 -2.30 1.92 -17.22
C ASP A 9 -3.63 2.33 -16.56
N ARG A 10 -4.67 2.59 -17.37
CA ARG A 10 -6.02 2.87 -16.85
C ARG A 10 -6.56 1.72 -16.02
N SER A 11 -6.40 0.47 -16.49
CA SER A 11 -6.82 -0.71 -15.74
C SER A 11 -6.08 -0.83 -14.39
N ALA A 12 -4.77 -0.56 -14.37
CA ALA A 12 -3.96 -0.59 -13.16
C ALA A 12 -4.40 0.48 -12.15
N TRP A 13 -4.71 1.70 -12.61
CA TRP A 13 -5.25 2.76 -11.76
C TRP A 13 -6.62 2.40 -11.18
N SER A 14 -7.50 1.81 -11.99
CA SER A 14 -8.82 1.38 -11.50
C SER A 14 -8.68 0.28 -10.43
N ALA A 15 -7.77 -0.67 -10.63
CA ALA A 15 -7.48 -1.72 -9.66
C ALA A 15 -6.86 -1.13 -8.38
N ALA A 16 -5.93 -0.17 -8.50
CA ALA A 16 -5.31 0.51 -7.36
C ALA A 16 -6.35 1.20 -6.46
N VAL A 17 -7.26 1.97 -7.07
CA VAL A 17 -8.33 2.67 -6.33
C VAL A 17 -9.29 1.66 -5.69
N LEU A 18 -9.75 0.66 -6.44
CA LEU A 18 -10.68 -0.35 -5.93
C LEU A 18 -10.08 -1.12 -4.75
N LEU A 19 -8.86 -1.62 -4.90
CA LEU A 19 -8.17 -2.36 -3.84
C LEU A 19 -7.92 -1.50 -2.61
N SER A 20 -7.60 -0.22 -2.80
CA SER A 20 -7.45 0.71 -1.68
C SER A 20 -8.75 0.86 -0.91
N LEU A 21 -9.87 1.12 -1.61
CA LEU A 21 -11.18 1.29 -0.98
C LEU A 21 -11.65 0.02 -0.26
N VAL A 22 -11.46 -1.15 -0.88
CA VAL A 22 -11.85 -2.43 -0.27
C VAL A 22 -11.02 -2.72 0.97
N SER A 23 -9.70 -2.53 0.88
CA SER A 23 -8.78 -2.82 1.99
C SER A 23 -8.97 -1.84 3.14
N GLY A 24 -9.14 -0.56 2.84
CA GLY A 24 -9.41 0.46 3.84
C GLY A 24 -10.78 0.25 4.52
N ALA A 25 -11.82 -0.13 3.77
CA ALA A 25 -13.11 -0.49 4.35
C ALA A 25 -13.00 -1.69 5.32
N ILE A 26 -12.27 -2.75 4.95
CA ILE A 26 -11.97 -3.87 5.84
C ILE A 26 -11.23 -3.39 7.10
N GLY A 27 -10.22 -2.52 6.91
CA GLY A 27 -9.47 -1.90 8.00
C GLY A 27 -10.36 -1.13 8.97
N MET A 28 -11.23 -0.24 8.48
CA MET A 28 -12.15 0.56 9.31
C MET A 28 -13.14 -0.32 10.06
N LEU A 29 -13.71 -1.34 9.40
CA LEU A 29 -14.63 -2.27 10.05
C LEU A 29 -13.98 -3.08 11.17
N SER A 30 -12.65 -3.21 11.19
CA SER A 30 -11.90 -3.85 12.27
C SER A 30 -11.66 -2.95 13.49
N VAL A 31 -11.88 -1.63 13.38
CA VAL A 31 -11.61 -0.66 14.46
C VAL A 31 -12.85 -0.41 15.31
N ASP A 32 -12.75 -0.66 16.62
CA ASP A 32 -13.88 -0.49 17.55
C ASP A 32 -14.41 0.95 17.60
N ALA A 33 -13.53 1.94 17.52
CA ALA A 33 -13.92 3.35 17.48
C ALA A 33 -14.82 3.67 16.28
N PHE A 34 -14.60 3.03 15.12
CA PHE A 34 -15.44 3.20 13.95
C PHE A 34 -16.83 2.58 14.17
N ARG A 35 -16.89 1.38 14.77
CA ARG A 35 -18.17 0.71 15.09
C ARG A 35 -19.02 1.52 16.07
N GLN A 36 -18.39 2.09 17.09
CA GLN A 36 -19.05 3.00 18.04
C GLN A 36 -19.57 4.24 17.33
N GLN A 37 -18.75 4.88 16.49
CA GLN A 37 -19.17 6.06 15.72
C GLN A 37 -20.32 5.75 14.75
N TRP A 38 -20.30 4.57 14.12
CA TRP A 38 -21.38 4.11 13.25
C TRP A 38 -22.71 4.00 14.00
N SER A 39 -22.68 3.44 15.22
CA SER A 39 -23.87 3.33 16.07
C SER A 39 -24.42 4.69 16.54
N ALA A 40 -23.54 5.68 16.72
CA ALA A 40 -23.91 7.03 17.14
C ALA A 40 -24.45 7.91 15.98
N GLY A 41 -23.98 7.66 14.74
CA GLY A 41 -24.44 8.39 13.57
C GLY A 41 -23.73 7.99 12.28
N GLY A 42 -24.37 7.13 11.48
CA GLY A 42 -23.79 6.59 10.24
C GLY A 42 -23.34 7.65 9.22
N ALA A 43 -24.02 8.79 9.13
CA ALA A 43 -23.63 9.86 8.19
C ALA A 43 -22.28 10.50 8.55
N LEU A 44 -22.00 10.69 9.83
CA LEU A 44 -20.71 11.23 10.29
C LEU A 44 -19.61 10.17 10.17
N ALA A 45 -19.92 8.91 10.50
CA ALA A 45 -19.01 7.79 10.31
C ALA A 45 -18.55 7.65 8.85
N LEU A 46 -19.48 7.75 7.89
CA LEU A 46 -19.15 7.71 6.45
C LEU A 46 -18.25 8.87 6.02
N LYS A 47 -18.49 10.09 6.52
CA LYS A 47 -17.65 11.25 6.20
C LYS A 47 -16.21 11.07 6.67
N VAL A 48 -16.05 10.62 7.92
CA VAL A 48 -14.71 10.37 8.51
C VAL A 48 -14.02 9.22 7.78
N ALA A 49 -14.75 8.13 7.49
CA ALA A 49 -14.25 7.03 6.68
C ALA A 49 -13.74 7.50 5.32
N GLY A 50 -14.53 8.28 4.57
CA GLY A 50 -14.12 8.79 3.27
C GLY A 50 -12.85 9.63 3.32
N LEU A 51 -12.67 10.46 4.37
CA LEU A 51 -11.46 11.25 4.55
C LEU A 51 -10.24 10.37 4.84
N ALA A 52 -10.41 9.35 5.68
CA ALA A 52 -9.35 8.40 5.99
C ALA A 52 -8.97 7.54 4.77
N GLU A 53 -9.94 7.03 4.00
CA GLU A 53 -9.68 6.33 2.73
C GLU A 53 -8.85 7.19 1.76
N ALA A 54 -9.25 8.46 1.58
CA ALA A 54 -8.52 9.39 0.74
C ALA A 54 -7.09 9.60 1.25
N GLY A 55 -6.91 9.73 2.57
CA GLY A 55 -5.60 9.85 3.21
C GLY A 55 -4.71 8.63 2.94
N VAL A 56 -5.24 7.42 3.07
CA VAL A 56 -4.47 6.19 2.82
C VAL A 56 -4.11 6.04 1.35
N LEU A 57 -5.02 6.38 0.43
CA LEU A 57 -4.74 6.37 -1.01
C LEU A 57 -3.62 7.37 -1.36
N VAL A 58 -3.68 8.59 -0.82
CA VAL A 58 -2.64 9.61 -1.00
C VAL A 58 -1.31 9.16 -0.40
N ALA A 59 -1.32 8.56 0.79
CA ALA A 59 -0.11 8.02 1.41
C ALA A 59 0.52 6.90 0.55
N SER A 60 -0.31 6.01 0.00
CA SER A 60 0.14 4.92 -0.88
C SER A 60 0.75 5.47 -2.18
N LEU A 61 0.12 6.49 -2.76
CA LEU A 61 0.66 7.20 -3.92
C LEU A 61 1.97 7.92 -3.62
N ALA A 62 2.08 8.57 -2.45
CA ALA A 62 3.30 9.24 -2.01
C ALA A 62 4.45 8.24 -1.85
N LEU A 63 4.21 7.09 -1.23
CA LEU A 63 5.21 6.03 -1.09
C LEU A 63 5.68 5.48 -2.45
N GLY A 64 4.74 5.24 -3.37
CA GLY A 64 5.07 4.85 -4.75
C GLY A 64 5.89 5.93 -5.47
N SER A 65 5.56 7.20 -5.25
CA SER A 65 6.25 8.35 -5.85
C SER A 65 7.68 8.50 -5.34
N VAL A 66 7.89 8.35 -4.04
CA VAL A 66 9.22 8.36 -3.42
C VAL A 66 10.06 7.20 -3.94
N THR A 67 9.50 5.99 -4.02
CA THR A 67 10.20 4.82 -4.57
C THR A 67 10.62 5.06 -6.02
N HIS A 68 9.72 5.61 -6.83
CA HIS A 68 10.02 5.98 -8.21
C HIS A 68 11.15 7.01 -8.30
N ALA A 69 11.10 8.06 -7.48
CA ALA A 69 12.13 9.10 -7.45
C ALA A 69 13.50 8.50 -7.08
N ILE A 70 13.57 7.66 -6.04
CA ILE A 70 14.80 6.98 -5.64
C ILE A 70 15.28 6.02 -6.76
N ALA A 71 14.39 5.27 -7.38
CA ALA A 71 14.77 4.40 -8.49
C ALA A 71 15.34 5.19 -9.68
N ARG A 72 14.81 6.39 -9.96
CA ARG A 72 15.35 7.32 -10.97
C ARG A 72 16.73 7.84 -10.56
N THR A 73 16.95 8.21 -9.30
CA THR A 73 18.28 8.67 -8.82
C THR A 73 19.34 7.58 -8.89
N LEU A 74 18.95 6.31 -8.74
CA LEU A 74 19.85 5.16 -8.86
C LEU A 74 20.17 4.75 -10.32
N GLY A 75 19.65 5.50 -11.31
CA GLY A 75 19.88 5.32 -12.74
C GLY A 75 18.79 4.56 -13.49
N GLY A 76 17.61 4.37 -12.89
CA GLY A 76 16.51 3.63 -13.49
C GLY A 76 15.77 4.41 -14.57
N SER A 77 15.17 3.74 -15.55
CA SER A 77 14.50 4.37 -16.71
C SER A 77 12.96 4.27 -16.71
N GLY A 78 12.36 3.79 -15.63
CA GLY A 78 10.91 3.52 -15.56
C GLY A 78 10.02 4.77 -15.65
N ARG A 79 8.79 4.57 -16.13
CA ARG A 79 7.72 5.59 -16.19
C ARG A 79 7.01 5.70 -14.84
N PHE A 80 6.58 6.90 -14.47
CA PHE A 80 5.93 7.15 -13.18
C PHE A 80 4.57 6.46 -13.04
N ALA A 81 3.65 6.67 -13.99
CA ALA A 81 2.28 6.17 -13.91
C ALA A 81 2.15 4.65 -13.68
N PRO A 82 2.85 3.77 -14.43
CA PRO A 82 2.80 2.33 -14.19
C PRO A 82 3.50 1.94 -12.88
N THR A 83 4.61 2.58 -12.51
CA THR A 83 5.28 2.30 -11.23
C THR A 83 4.37 2.63 -10.04
N ALA A 84 3.75 3.81 -10.03
CA ALA A 84 2.90 4.27 -8.93
C ALA A 84 1.63 3.41 -8.78
N SER A 85 0.90 3.17 -9.87
CA SER A 85 -0.33 2.38 -9.84
C SER A 85 -0.09 0.92 -9.45
N LEU A 86 0.93 0.26 -10.02
CA LEU A 86 1.29 -1.11 -9.67
C LEU A 86 1.82 -1.22 -8.24
N PHE A 87 2.49 -0.18 -7.73
CA PHE A 87 2.92 -0.14 -6.34
C PHE A 87 1.72 -0.16 -5.38
N ILE A 88 0.70 0.64 -5.64
CA ILE A 88 -0.54 0.66 -4.83
C ILE A 88 -1.25 -0.70 -4.90
N VAL A 89 -1.38 -1.27 -6.11
CA VAL A 89 -1.98 -2.62 -6.30
C VAL A 89 -1.23 -3.66 -5.47
N LEU A 90 0.09 -3.70 -5.60
CA LEU A 90 0.94 -4.67 -4.92
C LEU A 90 0.83 -4.51 -3.41
N PHE A 91 0.92 -3.26 -2.91
CA PHE A 91 0.77 -2.94 -1.51
C PHE A 91 -0.51 -3.59 -0.97
N TRP A 92 -1.67 -3.28 -1.56
CA TRP A 92 -2.95 -3.79 -1.07
C TRP A 92 -3.19 -5.29 -1.31
N VAL A 93 -2.74 -5.84 -2.44
CA VAL A 93 -2.83 -7.30 -2.68
C VAL A 93 -2.05 -8.09 -1.63
N THR A 94 -0.88 -7.59 -1.23
CA THR A 94 -0.09 -8.23 -0.17
C THR A 94 -0.62 -7.97 1.23
N ASP A 95 -1.31 -6.86 1.45
CA ASP A 95 -1.87 -6.46 2.75
C ASP A 95 -3.21 -7.16 3.07
N LEU A 96 -4.04 -7.38 2.05
CA LEU A 96 -5.38 -7.95 2.19
C LEU A 96 -5.43 -9.25 3.00
N PRO A 97 -4.54 -10.25 2.78
CA PRO A 97 -4.52 -11.46 3.59
C PRO A 97 -4.33 -11.17 5.08
N ARG A 98 -3.45 -10.21 5.44
CA ARG A 98 -3.22 -9.83 6.83
C ARG A 98 -4.45 -9.15 7.42
N LEU A 99 -5.05 -8.20 6.68
CA LEU A 99 -6.26 -7.50 7.12
C LEU A 99 -7.42 -8.47 7.35
N ALA A 100 -7.59 -9.44 6.45
CA ALA A 100 -8.58 -10.48 6.59
C ALA A 100 -8.35 -11.31 7.87
N ILE A 101 -7.11 -11.72 8.16
CA ILE A 101 -6.80 -12.50 9.36
C ILE A 101 -7.06 -11.69 10.65
N VAL A 102 -6.59 -10.44 10.69
CA VAL A 102 -6.74 -9.55 11.86
C VAL A 102 -8.19 -9.17 12.13
N ALA A 103 -9.06 -9.17 11.11
CA ALA A 103 -10.48 -8.92 11.30
C ALA A 103 -11.18 -9.97 12.18
N TRP A 104 -10.61 -11.18 12.30
CA TRP A 104 -11.19 -12.30 13.03
C TRP A 104 -10.36 -12.78 14.22
N LEU A 105 -9.03 -12.57 14.20
CA LEU A 105 -8.12 -13.05 15.23
C LEU A 105 -7.47 -11.89 16.00
N PRO A 106 -7.20 -12.07 17.32
CA PRO A 106 -6.43 -11.12 18.10
C PRO A 106 -5.04 -10.86 17.52
N THR A 107 -4.60 -9.60 17.51
CA THR A 107 -3.33 -9.17 16.91
C THR A 107 -2.08 -9.71 17.62
N ASP A 108 -2.21 -10.10 18.89
CA ASP A 108 -1.17 -10.66 19.72
C ASP A 108 -0.92 -12.16 19.48
N ALA A 109 -1.86 -12.85 18.82
CA ALA A 109 -1.71 -14.26 18.50
C ALA A 109 -0.48 -14.52 17.61
N THR A 110 0.33 -15.52 17.96
CA THR A 110 1.58 -15.88 17.25
C THR A 110 1.34 -16.11 15.75
N PHE A 111 0.21 -16.71 15.40
CA PHE A 111 -0.19 -16.93 14.01
C PHE A 111 -0.39 -15.62 13.22
N VAL A 112 -1.05 -14.63 13.83
CA VAL A 112 -1.31 -13.32 13.21
C VAL A 112 -0.02 -12.54 13.02
N GLN A 113 0.89 -12.62 13.99
CA GLN A 113 2.22 -12.03 13.88
C GLN A 113 3.03 -12.70 12.76
N ALA A 114 3.04 -14.03 12.69
CA ALA A 114 3.73 -14.76 11.63
C ALA A 114 3.18 -14.40 10.23
N ALA A 115 1.85 -14.34 10.08
CA ALA A 115 1.20 -13.90 8.84
C ALA A 115 1.55 -12.44 8.49
N THR A 116 1.66 -11.57 9.49
CA THR A 116 2.07 -10.17 9.31
C THR A 116 3.49 -10.06 8.75
N TYR A 117 4.45 -10.77 9.33
CA TYR A 117 5.83 -10.77 8.82
C TYR A 117 5.93 -11.43 7.44
N ALA A 118 5.18 -12.51 7.21
CA ALA A 118 5.17 -13.20 5.92
C ALA A 118 4.62 -12.33 4.79
N THR A 119 3.47 -11.69 5.01
CA THR A 119 2.85 -10.77 4.03
C THR A 119 3.74 -9.56 3.76
N TRP A 120 4.35 -8.99 4.80
CA TRP A 120 5.27 -7.86 4.67
C TRP A 120 6.53 -8.23 3.88
N GLY A 121 7.16 -9.37 4.21
CA GLY A 121 8.33 -9.87 3.48
C GLY A 121 8.02 -10.24 2.02
N PHE A 122 6.85 -10.84 1.78
CA PHE A 122 6.39 -11.13 0.43
C PHE A 122 6.14 -9.85 -0.38
N GLY A 123 5.50 -8.85 0.21
CA GLY A 123 5.31 -7.52 -0.38
C GLY A 123 6.64 -6.85 -0.73
N TYR A 124 7.63 -6.92 0.17
CA TYR A 124 8.97 -6.41 -0.11
C TYR A 124 9.59 -7.08 -1.35
N VAL A 125 9.56 -8.41 -1.45
CA VAL A 125 10.11 -9.15 -2.60
C VAL A 125 9.41 -8.74 -3.89
N LEU A 126 8.08 -8.69 -3.89
CA LEU A 126 7.34 -8.26 -5.08
C LEU A 126 7.68 -6.83 -5.47
N ALA A 127 7.82 -5.91 -4.51
CA ALA A 127 8.17 -4.52 -4.78
C ALA A 127 9.57 -4.40 -5.41
N VAL A 128 10.53 -5.22 -4.96
CA VAL A 128 11.87 -5.29 -5.58
C VAL A 128 11.77 -5.78 -7.03
N LEU A 129 10.96 -6.82 -7.29
CA LEU A 129 10.74 -7.32 -8.64
C LEU A 129 10.04 -6.29 -9.53
N LEU A 130 9.06 -5.56 -9.00
CA LEU A 130 8.38 -4.46 -9.70
C LEU A 130 9.38 -3.38 -10.11
N ILE A 131 10.19 -2.87 -9.17
CA ILE A 131 11.17 -1.80 -9.47
C ILE A 131 12.24 -2.31 -10.44
N ARG A 132 12.74 -3.53 -10.26
CA ARG A 132 13.66 -4.15 -11.22
C ARG A 132 13.06 -4.23 -12.62
N GLY A 133 11.80 -4.65 -12.74
CA GLY A 133 11.10 -4.78 -14.02
C GLY A 133 10.81 -3.43 -14.69
N GLN A 134 10.32 -2.45 -13.92
CA GLN A 134 9.91 -1.14 -14.46
C GLN A 134 11.11 -0.22 -14.73
N HIS A 135 12.15 -0.27 -13.90
CA HIS A 135 13.29 0.64 -14.00
C HIS A 135 14.55 0.02 -14.59
N HIS A 136 14.52 -1.27 -14.96
CA HIS A 136 15.67 -2.02 -15.49
C HIS A 136 16.93 -1.92 -14.62
N LEU A 137 16.74 -1.82 -13.31
CA LEU A 137 17.81 -1.70 -12.34
C LEU A 137 18.35 -3.08 -11.93
N PRO A 138 19.66 -3.20 -11.59
CA PRO A 138 20.18 -4.37 -10.90
C PRO A 138 19.43 -4.63 -9.60
N THR A 139 19.26 -5.91 -9.23
CA THR A 139 18.49 -6.33 -8.05
C THR A 139 18.91 -5.60 -6.77
N LEU A 140 20.21 -5.38 -6.57
CA LEU A 140 20.72 -4.67 -5.38
C LEU A 140 20.23 -3.22 -5.31
N LYS A 141 20.19 -2.51 -6.44
CA LYS A 141 19.70 -1.12 -6.49
C LYS A 141 18.19 -1.06 -6.29
N SER A 142 17.44 -2.00 -6.88
CA SER A 142 15.99 -2.12 -6.64
C SER A 142 15.69 -2.42 -5.17
N ALA A 143 16.44 -3.33 -4.55
CA ALA A 143 16.33 -3.65 -3.13
C ALA A 143 16.61 -2.43 -2.23
N ALA A 144 17.64 -1.64 -2.57
CA ALA A 144 17.95 -0.41 -1.84
C ALA A 144 16.79 0.61 -1.94
N ALA A 145 16.24 0.84 -3.14
CA ALA A 145 15.12 1.77 -3.31
C ALA A 145 13.89 1.37 -2.50
N VAL A 146 13.52 0.08 -2.53
CA VAL A 146 12.36 -0.44 -1.81
C VAL A 146 12.61 -0.44 -0.29
N SER A 147 13.82 -0.76 0.16
CA SER A 147 14.18 -0.74 1.59
C SER A 147 14.01 0.65 2.19
N VAL A 148 14.46 1.70 1.49
CA VAL A 148 14.29 3.09 1.93
C VAL A 148 12.80 3.44 2.03
N GLN A 149 12.00 3.05 1.05
CA GLN A 149 10.56 3.30 1.11
C GLN A 149 9.87 2.53 2.26
N MET A 150 10.24 1.27 2.50
CA MET A 150 9.67 0.49 3.61
C MET A 150 10.03 1.09 4.98
N LEU A 151 11.26 1.58 5.14
CA LEU A 151 11.66 2.30 6.34
C LEU A 151 10.88 3.61 6.50
N ALA A 152 10.65 4.34 5.41
CA ALA A 152 9.82 5.55 5.43
C ALA A 152 8.36 5.24 5.81
N ALA A 153 7.78 4.17 5.26
CA ALA A 153 6.45 3.71 5.63
C ALA A 153 6.38 3.33 7.11
N LEU A 154 7.40 2.64 7.62
CA LEU A 154 7.50 2.29 9.05
C LEU A 154 7.59 3.56 9.92
N ALA A 155 8.42 4.53 9.54
CA ALA A 155 8.53 5.78 10.28
C ALA A 155 7.21 6.56 10.31
N LEU A 156 6.51 6.64 9.19
CA LEU A 156 5.23 7.34 9.10
C LEU A 156 4.10 6.64 9.87
N LEU A 157 4.00 5.31 9.76
CA LEU A 157 2.85 4.56 10.26
C LEU A 157 3.03 4.02 11.69
N LYS A 158 4.27 3.69 12.08
CA LYS A 158 4.56 3.03 13.37
C LYS A 158 5.20 3.97 14.40
N LEU A 159 5.90 5.02 13.99
CA LEU A 159 6.54 5.93 14.95
C LEU A 159 5.69 7.12 15.34
N GLY A 160 4.65 7.48 14.56
CA GLY A 160 3.73 8.57 14.86
C GLY A 160 4.42 9.92 15.09
N PRO A 161 3.67 11.01 15.35
CA PRO A 161 4.26 12.20 15.95
C PRO A 161 4.77 11.77 17.34
N VAL A 162 6.08 11.89 17.55
CA VAL A 162 6.68 11.86 18.89
C VAL A 162 5.86 12.84 19.73
N ARG A 163 5.13 12.31 20.73
CA ARG A 163 4.45 13.12 21.74
C ARG A 163 5.49 13.68 22.69
#